data_AF-A0A0C9U2D9-F1
#
_entry.id   AF-A0A0C9U2D9-F1
#
_cell.length_a   1.000
_cell.length_b   1.000
_cell.length_c   1.000
_cell.angle_alpha   90.00
_cell.angle_beta   90.00
_cell.angle_gamma   90.00
#
_symmetry.space_group_name_H-M   'P 1'
#
loop_
_entity.id
_entity.type
_entity.pdbx_description
1 polymer ?
#
loop_
_entity_poly.entity_id
_entity_poly.type
_entity_poly.pdbx_seq_one_letter_code
_entity_poly.pdbx_strand_id
1 'polypeptide(L)'
;MTLKSAAVMCNVSKGNIKACIATGIDNINDIKVKTKAGTGCGGCMPLVTNIFKAEMRKAGKATNNNICIHFAMSRPDLFNVVKIKKLKTFPEIMADSGVNKVSLGCEICKPAVASILSSLHNDHLLNPIHHQNQDTNDRFLANIQRDGTFSVVPKVPGGEITPDKLIVIGQVAKKYGLYTKITGAQRIDMFGAQKQDLPDIWEELVNAGFESGYAYGKALRAVKSCVGTAWCRFGVGDSVGLAIQLEERYKSVRAPHKLKGGVSGCVRECAEAQSKDFGLIATDKGWNIFIGGNGGANPRHATLFATDVPPSKVIRIIDRYLMFYIRTADKLMRTARWIESFEGGIEKLKKILLDDELGLCADLEREMNALVGTYSDEWTAVIQNPERKKQFRQFVNTPQAARGMERVVERGQRRPADWAKDFGPTRIEIEQIKSPKSEWKWRRMASVEDMLPSDLATSSVAVKYGGTQLAIFHVPNRGYYATQQMCPHKRAFVLDHGIIGDDVKGNVYVSCPMHKKNFHLDTGACLNDDDYSIITFEVKEENGYIYLLLPELQDLDEVLGTEKWMVRAAASQGYEAVGATQVELVGPDGRVQSGCTGDSCGGKLDW
;
A
#
# COMPACT_ATOMS: atom_id res chain seq x y z
N MET A 1 7.48 35.28 17.86
CA MET A 1 6.51 34.29 17.31
C MET A 1 6.86 32.92 17.85
N THR A 2 6.19 32.52 18.92
CA THR A 2 6.44 31.29 19.68
C THR A 2 5.71 30.12 19.01
N LEU A 3 6.46 29.22 18.38
CA LEU A 3 5.92 28.02 17.73
C LEU A 3 5.38 27.05 18.79
N LYS A 4 4.05 26.90 18.82
CA LYS A 4 3.32 25.93 19.66
C LYS A 4 3.82 24.50 19.41
N SER A 5 3.88 23.76 20.51
CA SER A 5 4.09 22.32 20.62
C SER A 5 3.18 21.51 19.67
N ALA A 6 3.71 21.09 18.52
CA ALA A 6 2.98 20.25 17.58
C ALA A 6 3.03 18.77 18.02
N ALA A 7 1.85 18.23 18.32
CA ALA A 7 1.61 16.82 18.60
C ALA A 7 2.05 15.93 17.43
N VAL A 8 2.60 14.75 17.71
CA VAL A 8 2.68 13.67 16.72
C VAL A 8 1.34 12.94 16.81
N MET A 9 0.69 12.75 15.67
CA MET A 9 -0.63 12.12 15.59
C MET A 9 -0.62 10.75 16.31
N CYS A 10 -1.65 10.47 17.14
CA CYS A 10 -1.80 9.33 18.07
C CYS A 10 -1.13 9.47 19.46
N ASN A 11 -1.50 10.48 20.27
CA ASN A 11 -1.11 10.66 21.69
C ASN A 11 0.40 10.67 22.04
N VAL A 12 1.29 10.63 21.04
CA VAL A 12 2.74 10.75 21.22
C VAL A 12 3.14 12.18 20.86
N SER A 13 3.83 12.90 21.74
CA SER A 13 4.35 14.23 21.41
C SER A 13 5.79 14.14 20.91
N LYS A 14 6.25 15.19 20.22
CA LYS A 14 7.70 15.39 19.96
C LYS A 14 8.51 15.33 21.26
N GLY A 15 7.94 15.79 22.38
CA GLY A 15 8.55 15.71 23.71
C GLY A 15 8.78 14.28 24.18
N ASN A 16 7.83 13.37 23.92
CA ASN A 16 8.00 11.95 24.27
C ASN A 16 9.14 11.29 23.48
N ILE A 17 9.27 11.62 22.19
CA ILE A 17 10.37 11.12 21.35
C ILE A 17 11.72 11.65 21.88
N LYS A 18 11.80 12.94 22.18
CA LYS A 18 13.00 13.55 22.77
C LYS A 18 13.39 12.90 24.10
N ALA A 19 12.42 12.66 24.98
CA ALA A 19 12.65 12.00 26.26
C ALA A 19 13.21 10.58 26.07
N CYS A 20 12.69 9.83 25.10
CA CYS A 20 13.22 8.49 24.78
C CYS A 20 14.70 8.56 24.34
N ILE A 21 15.05 9.49 23.46
CA ILE A 21 16.43 9.68 22.98
C ILE A 21 17.34 10.09 24.15
N ALA A 22 16.86 10.97 25.04
CA ALA A 22 17.59 11.37 26.24
C ALA A 22 17.83 10.20 27.21
N THR A 23 16.95 9.20 27.23
CA THR A 23 17.17 7.94 27.99
C THR A 23 18.14 6.96 27.33
N GLY A 24 18.81 7.35 26.23
CA GLY A 24 19.81 6.54 25.55
C GLY A 24 19.30 5.75 24.35
N ILE A 25 18.00 5.77 24.04
CA ILE A 25 17.43 5.05 22.90
C ILE A 25 17.93 5.67 21.58
N ASP A 26 18.53 4.83 20.74
CA ASP A 26 19.21 5.23 19.51
C ASP A 26 18.67 4.52 18.26
N ASN A 27 17.54 3.84 18.38
CA ASN A 27 16.87 3.18 17.26
C ASN A 27 15.35 3.41 17.31
N ILE A 28 14.71 3.30 16.15
CA ILE A 28 13.27 3.58 15.98
C ILE A 28 12.39 2.48 16.58
N ASN A 29 12.85 1.23 16.62
CA ASN A 29 12.05 0.13 17.13
C ASN A 29 11.78 0.29 18.63
N ASP A 30 12.80 0.64 19.40
CA ASP A 30 12.66 0.91 20.83
C ASP A 30 11.77 2.13 21.10
N ILE A 31 11.81 3.15 20.22
CA ILE A 31 10.86 4.27 20.29
C ILE A 31 9.44 3.78 20.09
N LYS A 32 9.17 2.90 19.11
CA LYS A 32 7.82 2.34 18.91
C LYS A 32 7.36 1.56 20.13
N VAL A 33 8.21 0.68 20.68
CA VAL A 33 7.88 -0.13 21.87
C VAL A 33 7.56 0.79 23.04
N LYS A 34 8.41 1.80 23.31
CA LYS A 34 8.27 2.66 24.48
C LYS A 34 7.17 3.71 24.36
N THR A 35 6.93 4.26 23.18
CA THR A 35 5.95 5.34 22.96
C THR A 35 4.62 4.85 22.41
N LYS A 36 4.54 3.59 21.95
CA LYS A 36 3.45 3.07 21.14
C LYS A 36 3.18 3.89 19.86
N ALA A 37 4.18 4.64 19.37
CA ALA A 37 4.05 5.36 18.10
C ALA A 37 3.89 4.38 16.93
N GLY A 38 2.92 4.64 16.06
CA GLY A 38 2.69 3.85 14.85
C GLY A 38 1.90 2.55 15.04
N THR A 39 1.40 2.25 16.24
CA THR A 39 0.58 1.05 16.53
C THR A 39 -0.84 1.11 15.93
N GLY A 40 -1.32 2.30 15.59
CA GLY A 40 -2.59 2.52 14.89
C GLY A 40 -2.49 2.32 13.37
N CYS A 41 -2.74 3.38 12.60
CA CYS A 41 -2.68 3.32 11.12
C CYS A 41 -1.26 3.42 10.54
N GLY A 42 -0.23 3.57 11.38
CA GLY A 42 1.16 3.80 10.95
C GLY A 42 1.44 5.15 10.28
N GLY A 43 0.42 5.99 10.06
CA GLY A 43 0.55 7.26 9.32
C GLY A 43 1.51 8.28 9.95
N CYS A 44 1.76 8.19 11.25
CA CYS A 44 2.71 9.06 11.96
C CYS A 44 4.17 8.61 11.81
N MET A 45 4.45 7.39 11.37
CA MET A 45 5.81 6.82 11.35
C MET A 45 6.84 7.61 10.53
N PRO A 46 6.50 8.17 9.35
CA PRO A 46 7.43 9.02 8.62
C PRO A 46 7.83 10.27 9.43
N LEU A 47 6.87 10.90 10.12
CA LEU A 47 7.13 12.06 10.95
C LEU A 47 7.97 11.70 12.19
N VAL A 48 7.64 10.59 12.86
CA VAL A 48 8.43 10.05 13.99
C VAL A 48 9.88 9.81 13.56
N THR A 49 10.09 9.19 12.40
CA THR A 49 11.41 8.92 11.83
C THR A 49 12.19 10.21 11.55
N ASN A 50 11.53 11.22 10.97
CA ASN A 50 12.16 12.51 10.69
C ASN A 50 12.53 13.27 11.97
N ILE A 51 11.64 13.28 12.97
CA ILE A 51 11.92 13.87 14.29
C ILE A 51 13.10 13.14 14.94
N PHE A 52 13.08 11.81 14.95
CA PHE A 52 14.16 10.99 15.49
C PHE A 52 15.50 11.32 14.83
N LYS A 53 15.57 11.31 13.49
CA LYS A 53 16.79 11.67 12.75
C LYS A 53 17.26 13.10 13.07
N ALA A 54 16.33 14.07 13.12
CA ALA A 54 16.67 15.45 13.42
C ALA A 54 17.23 15.62 14.84
N GLU A 55 16.65 14.95 15.84
CA GLU A 55 17.10 15.04 17.24
C GLU A 55 18.40 14.24 17.46
N MET A 56 18.61 13.10 16.78
CA MET A 56 19.89 12.38 16.78
C MET A 56 21.04 13.23 16.21
N ARG A 57 20.79 13.94 15.11
CA ARG A 57 21.77 14.91 14.56
C ARG A 57 22.10 16.03 15.54
N LYS A 58 21.10 16.58 16.23
CA LYS A 58 21.33 17.60 17.27
C LYS A 58 22.13 17.07 18.46
N ALA A 59 21.96 15.79 18.79
CA ALA A 59 22.73 15.11 19.82
C ALA A 59 24.15 14.72 19.36
N GLY A 60 24.59 15.16 18.17
CA GLY A 60 25.91 14.83 17.63
C GLY A 60 26.07 13.36 17.21
N LYS A 61 24.99 12.57 17.21
CA LYS A 61 25.01 11.16 16.82
C LYS A 61 24.84 11.05 15.31
N ALA A 62 25.70 10.24 14.66
CA ALA A 62 25.59 9.97 13.24
C ALA A 62 24.25 9.27 12.93
N THR A 63 23.43 9.89 12.07
CA THR A 63 22.23 9.23 11.55
C THR A 63 22.59 8.44 10.30
N ASN A 64 22.46 7.12 10.35
CA ASN A 64 22.65 6.30 9.17
C ASN A 64 21.41 6.38 8.24
N ASN A 65 21.65 6.40 6.92
CA ASN A 65 20.63 6.33 5.88
C ASN A 65 20.41 4.90 5.35
N ASN A 66 20.90 3.88 6.06
CA ASN A 66 20.59 2.47 5.82
C ASN A 66 19.10 2.23 5.52
N ILE A 67 18.83 1.30 4.61
CA ILE A 67 17.46 0.86 4.33
C ILE A 67 16.85 0.22 5.58
N CYS A 68 17.56 -0.73 6.20
CA CYS A 68 17.20 -1.45 7.42
C CYS A 68 18.45 -2.18 7.97
N ILE A 69 18.26 -3.06 8.96
CA ILE A 69 19.33 -3.91 9.52
C ILE A 69 19.99 -4.85 8.49
N HIS A 70 19.29 -5.19 7.41
CA HIS A 70 19.78 -6.12 6.38
C HIS A 70 20.67 -5.46 5.34
N PHE A 71 20.59 -4.13 5.17
CA PHE A 71 21.35 -3.39 4.16
C PHE A 71 21.97 -2.13 4.77
N ALA A 72 23.30 -2.16 4.92
CA ALA A 72 24.09 -1.07 5.48
C ALA A 72 24.39 0.07 4.47
N MET A 73 23.41 0.41 3.63
CA MET A 73 23.51 1.48 2.62
C MET A 73 22.16 2.13 2.34
N SER A 74 22.19 3.30 1.71
CA SER A 74 20.98 4.01 1.32
C SER A 74 20.28 3.35 0.13
N ARG A 75 19.00 3.66 -0.07
CA ARG A 75 18.24 3.17 -1.23
C ARG A 75 18.84 3.66 -2.58
N PRO A 76 19.28 4.92 -2.72
CA PRO A 76 20.01 5.36 -3.92
C PRO A 76 21.30 4.60 -4.18
N ASP A 77 22.09 4.30 -3.14
CA ASP A 77 23.33 3.52 -3.31
C ASP A 77 23.02 2.10 -3.77
N LEU A 78 22.04 1.44 -3.12
CA LEU A 78 21.60 0.11 -3.52
C LEU A 78 21.06 0.10 -4.96
N PHE A 79 20.29 1.12 -5.36
CA PHE A 79 19.82 1.26 -6.75
C PHE A 79 20.98 1.26 -7.75
N ASN A 80 22.05 2.02 -7.46
CA ASN A 80 23.23 2.08 -8.32
C ASN A 80 23.97 0.73 -8.37
N VAL A 81 24.12 0.05 -7.24
CA VAL A 81 24.76 -1.27 -7.20
C VAL A 81 23.98 -2.28 -8.04
N VAL A 82 22.66 -2.37 -7.84
CA VAL A 82 21.78 -3.28 -8.60
C VAL A 82 21.87 -3.00 -10.10
N LYS A 83 21.85 -1.72 -10.49
CA LYS A 83 21.95 -1.30 -11.88
C LYS A 83 23.31 -1.67 -12.51
N ILE A 84 24.42 -1.31 -11.85
CA ILE A 84 25.77 -1.53 -12.38
C ILE A 84 26.09 -3.02 -12.49
N LYS A 85 25.77 -3.79 -11.45
CA LYS A 85 26.00 -5.24 -11.42
C LYS A 85 24.93 -6.04 -12.16
N LYS A 86 23.88 -5.38 -12.66
CA LYS A 86 22.74 -5.99 -13.37
C LYS A 86 22.06 -7.11 -12.59
N LEU A 87 21.96 -6.94 -11.27
CA LEU A 87 21.30 -7.91 -10.38
C LEU A 87 19.80 -7.92 -10.65
N LYS A 88 19.18 -9.11 -10.61
CA LYS A 88 17.78 -9.30 -10.99
C LYS A 88 16.91 -9.83 -9.86
N THR A 89 17.49 -10.47 -8.86
CA THR A 89 16.71 -11.18 -7.84
C THR A 89 17.04 -10.69 -6.43
N PHE A 90 16.09 -10.79 -5.50
CA PHE A 90 16.34 -10.40 -4.11
C PHE A 90 17.48 -11.22 -3.47
N PRO A 91 17.57 -12.56 -3.66
CA PRO A 91 18.70 -13.34 -3.14
C PRO A 91 20.06 -12.90 -3.70
N GLU A 92 20.16 -12.60 -5.01
CA GLU A 92 21.40 -12.05 -5.61
C GLU A 92 21.81 -10.74 -4.95
N ILE A 93 20.85 -9.84 -4.72
CA ILE A 93 21.09 -8.54 -4.09
C ILE A 93 21.49 -8.71 -2.62
N MET A 94 20.87 -9.65 -1.90
CA MET A 94 21.23 -9.96 -0.51
C MET A 94 22.63 -10.57 -0.42
N ALA A 95 22.98 -11.50 -1.30
CA ALA A 95 24.31 -12.10 -1.35
C ALA A 95 25.40 -11.06 -1.67
N ASP A 96 25.11 -10.12 -2.57
CA ASP A 96 26.05 -9.08 -2.95
C ASP A 96 26.19 -7.98 -1.88
N SER A 97 25.07 -7.37 -1.49
CA SER A 97 25.02 -6.11 -0.74
C SER A 97 24.41 -6.23 0.66
N GLY A 98 23.88 -7.39 1.03
CA GLY A 98 23.33 -7.64 2.36
C GLY A 98 24.41 -7.70 3.44
N VAL A 99 24.03 -7.37 4.67
CA VAL A 99 24.87 -7.55 5.87
C VAL A 99 25.00 -9.05 6.19
N ASN A 100 23.87 -9.75 6.21
CA ASN A 100 23.81 -11.21 6.26
C ASN A 100 23.45 -11.72 4.86
N LYS A 101 24.37 -12.44 4.21
CA LYS A 101 24.26 -12.85 2.80
C LYS A 101 23.16 -13.86 2.52
N VAL A 102 22.67 -14.55 3.55
CA VAL A 102 21.63 -15.59 3.45
C VAL A 102 20.33 -15.18 4.12
N SER A 103 20.18 -13.89 4.42
CA SER A 103 18.97 -13.36 5.05
C SER A 103 17.77 -13.35 4.10
N LEU A 104 16.59 -13.63 4.64
CA LEU A 104 15.33 -13.46 3.92
C LEU A 104 14.95 -11.99 3.76
N GLY A 105 15.50 -11.08 4.56
CA GLY A 105 15.12 -9.67 4.62
C GLY A 105 13.91 -9.41 5.50
N CYS A 106 13.22 -8.29 5.28
CA CYS A 106 12.07 -7.86 6.08
C CYS A 106 11.04 -7.08 5.28
N GLU A 107 9.95 -6.70 5.96
CA GLU A 107 8.86 -5.87 5.46
C GLU A 107 9.28 -4.46 5.00
N ILE A 108 10.54 -4.06 5.26
CA ILE A 108 11.11 -2.79 4.82
C ILE A 108 11.94 -2.95 3.54
N CYS A 109 12.92 -3.88 3.54
CA CYS A 109 13.85 -3.99 2.42
C CYS A 109 13.27 -4.76 1.23
N LYS A 110 12.40 -5.75 1.46
CA LYS A 110 11.77 -6.50 0.37
C LYS A 110 10.99 -5.60 -0.60
N PRO A 111 10.03 -4.75 -0.12
CA PRO A 111 9.34 -3.82 -1.02
C PRO A 111 10.26 -2.76 -1.63
N ALA A 112 11.31 -2.34 -0.91
CA ALA A 112 12.28 -1.38 -1.43
C ALA A 112 13.08 -1.96 -2.61
N VAL A 113 13.55 -3.20 -2.48
CA VAL A 113 14.25 -3.92 -3.55
C VAL A 113 13.30 -4.25 -4.70
N ALA A 114 12.06 -4.69 -4.41
CA ALA A 114 11.04 -4.90 -5.43
C ALA A 114 10.78 -3.63 -6.26
N SER A 115 10.72 -2.46 -5.61
CA SER A 115 10.60 -1.17 -6.28
C SER A 115 11.81 -0.84 -7.16
N ILE A 116 13.05 -1.12 -6.70
CA ILE A 116 14.27 -0.93 -7.50
C ILE A 116 14.23 -1.83 -8.74
N LEU A 117 13.97 -3.13 -8.57
CA LEU A 117 13.89 -4.11 -9.66
C LEU A 117 12.82 -3.74 -10.68
N SER A 118 11.63 -3.32 -10.21
CA SER A 118 10.55 -2.88 -11.10
C SER A 118 10.91 -1.62 -11.89
N SER A 119 11.75 -0.74 -11.33
CA SER A 119 12.19 0.48 -12.00
C SER A 119 13.33 0.25 -13.01
N LEU A 120 14.04 -0.88 -12.90
CA LEU A 120 15.18 -1.21 -13.75
C LEU A 120 14.83 -2.23 -14.84
N HIS A 121 14.05 -3.25 -14.50
CA HIS A 121 13.74 -4.39 -15.37
C HIS A 121 12.25 -4.51 -15.69
N ASN A 122 11.39 -4.08 -14.77
CA ASN A 122 9.91 -4.10 -14.89
C ASN A 122 9.30 -5.47 -15.24
N ASP A 123 9.89 -6.54 -14.70
CA ASP A 123 9.32 -7.89 -14.79
C ASP A 123 7.96 -7.99 -14.10
N HIS A 124 7.11 -8.90 -14.57
CA HIS A 124 5.76 -9.06 -14.04
C HIS A 124 5.78 -9.42 -12.54
N LEU A 125 5.03 -8.67 -11.72
CA LEU A 125 5.09 -8.73 -10.25
C LEU A 125 4.66 -10.08 -9.65
N LEU A 126 3.79 -10.82 -10.35
CA LEU A 126 3.34 -12.17 -9.95
C LEU A 126 4.31 -13.29 -10.35
N ASN A 127 5.46 -12.98 -10.96
CA ASN A 127 6.48 -14.00 -11.17
C ASN A 127 6.96 -14.52 -9.79
N PRO A 128 7.03 -15.85 -9.56
CA PRO A 128 7.30 -16.40 -8.22
C PRO A 128 8.53 -15.81 -7.53
N ILE A 129 9.59 -15.51 -8.31
CA ILE A 129 10.84 -14.93 -7.81
C ILE A 129 10.72 -13.50 -7.27
N HIS A 130 9.69 -12.75 -7.68
CA HIS A 130 9.43 -11.38 -7.23
C HIS A 130 8.21 -11.26 -6.31
N HIS A 131 7.28 -12.21 -6.38
CA HIS A 131 5.94 -12.09 -5.78
C HIS A 131 5.98 -11.78 -4.27
N GLN A 132 6.79 -12.51 -3.51
CA GLN A 132 6.91 -12.30 -2.06
C GLN A 132 7.72 -11.07 -1.65
N ASN A 133 8.39 -10.42 -2.59
CA ASN A 133 9.09 -9.17 -2.31
C ASN A 133 8.13 -7.98 -2.35
N GLN A 134 6.97 -8.15 -2.99
CA GLN A 134 5.98 -7.10 -3.16
C GLN A 134 5.30 -6.76 -1.83
N ASP A 135 4.98 -5.48 -1.66
CA ASP A 135 3.97 -5.09 -0.67
C ASP A 135 2.63 -5.75 -1.01
N THR A 136 1.79 -5.96 -0.01
CA THR A 136 0.48 -6.62 -0.14
C THR A 136 -0.35 -6.11 -1.31
N ASN A 137 -0.36 -4.80 -1.56
CA ASN A 137 -1.15 -4.22 -2.63
C ASN A 137 -0.65 -4.62 -4.03
N ASP A 138 0.67 -4.69 -4.20
CA ASP A 138 1.30 -5.11 -5.45
C ASP A 138 1.29 -6.63 -5.61
N ARG A 139 1.31 -7.37 -4.50
CA ARG A 139 1.19 -8.83 -4.47
C ARG A 139 -0.14 -9.35 -5.05
N PHE A 140 -1.23 -8.58 -4.89
CA PHE A 140 -2.56 -8.94 -5.39
C PHE A 140 -3.09 -8.01 -6.48
N LEU A 141 -2.25 -7.10 -6.97
CA LEU A 141 -2.63 -6.12 -7.99
C LEU A 141 -3.92 -5.34 -7.63
N ALA A 142 -4.14 -5.09 -6.32
CA ALA A 142 -5.34 -4.45 -5.79
C ALA A 142 -5.09 -3.93 -4.36
N ASN A 143 -5.76 -2.85 -3.93
CA ASN A 143 -5.59 -2.37 -2.56
C ASN A 143 -6.37 -3.26 -1.59
N ILE A 144 -5.70 -3.75 -0.56
CA ILE A 144 -6.37 -4.43 0.55
C ILE A 144 -7.22 -3.44 1.38
N GLN A 145 -8.41 -3.87 1.77
CA GLN A 145 -9.39 -3.12 2.56
C GLN A 145 -9.40 -3.62 4.02
N ARG A 146 -10.11 -2.90 4.89
CA ARG A 146 -10.14 -3.18 6.34
C ARG A 146 -10.68 -4.55 6.73
N ASP A 147 -11.43 -5.20 5.84
CA ASP A 147 -12.02 -6.53 6.02
C ASP A 147 -11.27 -7.64 5.24
N GLY A 148 -10.10 -7.32 4.67
CA GLY A 148 -9.32 -8.23 3.85
C GLY A 148 -9.83 -8.38 2.41
N THR A 149 -10.89 -7.65 2.02
CA THR A 149 -11.31 -7.56 0.61
C THR A 149 -10.43 -6.58 -0.17
N PHE A 150 -10.70 -6.42 -1.47
CA PHE A 150 -9.87 -5.66 -2.39
C PHE A 150 -10.68 -4.59 -3.15
N SER A 151 -9.96 -3.56 -3.62
CA SER A 151 -10.50 -2.53 -4.53
C SER A 151 -10.21 -2.86 -5.99
N VAL A 152 -11.18 -2.62 -6.86
CA VAL A 152 -11.05 -2.68 -8.32
C VAL A 152 -11.21 -1.27 -8.87
N VAL A 153 -10.19 -0.78 -9.58
CA VAL A 153 -10.16 0.59 -10.10
C VAL A 153 -9.63 0.55 -11.54
N PRO A 154 -10.51 0.49 -12.55
CA PRO A 154 -10.10 0.56 -13.94
C PRO A 154 -9.50 1.92 -14.28
N LYS A 155 -8.61 1.95 -15.25
CA LYS A 155 -8.03 3.20 -15.77
C LYS A 155 -9.07 4.00 -16.56
N VAL A 156 -9.08 5.31 -16.36
CA VAL A 156 -9.89 6.28 -17.12
C VAL A 156 -8.98 7.47 -17.47
N PRO A 157 -8.21 7.40 -18.57
CA PRO A 157 -7.23 8.42 -18.93
C PRO A 157 -7.87 9.80 -19.07
N GLY A 158 -7.29 10.81 -18.43
CA GLY A 158 -7.82 12.18 -18.45
C GLY A 158 -9.24 12.35 -17.86
N GLY A 159 -9.80 11.30 -17.26
CA GLY A 159 -11.20 11.28 -16.84
C GLY A 159 -12.21 11.13 -17.99
N GLU A 160 -11.77 10.78 -19.20
CA GLU A 160 -12.64 10.60 -20.35
C GLU A 160 -13.13 9.15 -20.45
N ILE A 161 -14.46 8.96 -20.42
CA ILE A 161 -15.12 7.64 -20.43
C ILE A 161 -16.34 7.66 -21.33
N THR A 162 -16.53 6.59 -22.11
CA THR A 162 -17.72 6.43 -22.96
C THR A 162 -18.93 5.97 -22.14
N PRO A 163 -20.17 6.27 -22.57
CA PRO A 163 -21.38 5.76 -21.92
C PRO A 163 -21.40 4.24 -21.76
N ASP A 164 -20.98 3.49 -22.79
CA ASP A 164 -20.95 2.01 -22.73
C ASP A 164 -20.00 1.49 -21.65
N LYS A 165 -18.79 2.08 -21.56
CA LYS A 165 -17.82 1.74 -20.52
C LYS A 165 -18.36 2.08 -19.12
N LEU A 166 -19.09 3.19 -18.99
CA LEU A 166 -19.75 3.56 -17.73
C LEU A 166 -20.84 2.55 -17.33
N ILE A 167 -21.62 2.06 -18.30
CA ILE A 167 -22.63 1.00 -18.07
C ILE A 167 -21.97 -0.30 -17.60
N VAL A 168 -20.86 -0.71 -18.23
CA VAL A 168 -20.11 -1.92 -17.84
C VAL A 168 -19.64 -1.83 -16.38
N ILE A 169 -19.05 -0.70 -15.96
CA ILE A 169 -18.65 -0.50 -14.55
C ILE A 169 -19.86 -0.70 -13.62
N GLY A 170 -21.01 -0.14 -13.97
CA GLY A 170 -22.25 -0.31 -13.19
C GLY A 170 -22.73 -1.76 -13.12
N GLN A 171 -22.66 -2.49 -14.23
CA GLN A 171 -23.05 -3.90 -14.30
C GLN A 171 -22.13 -4.79 -13.46
N VAL A 172 -20.81 -4.62 -13.57
CA VAL A 172 -19.81 -5.33 -12.77
C VAL A 172 -20.01 -5.03 -11.28
N ALA A 173 -20.12 -3.75 -10.91
CA ALA A 173 -20.34 -3.37 -9.52
C ALA A 173 -21.62 -4.01 -8.94
N LYS A 174 -22.72 -4.06 -9.71
CA LYS A 174 -23.97 -4.69 -9.30
C LYS A 174 -23.83 -6.21 -9.15
N LYS A 175 -23.18 -6.88 -10.12
CA LYS A 175 -22.98 -8.34 -10.15
C LYS A 175 -22.22 -8.84 -8.91
N TYR A 176 -21.14 -8.18 -8.55
CA TYR A 176 -20.28 -8.57 -7.41
C TYR A 176 -20.63 -7.85 -6.09
N GLY A 177 -21.66 -6.98 -6.12
CA GLY A 177 -22.12 -6.23 -4.93
C GLY A 177 -21.04 -5.31 -4.36
N LEU A 178 -20.32 -4.60 -5.24
CA LEU A 178 -19.20 -3.72 -4.91
C LEU A 178 -19.70 -2.33 -4.54
N TYR A 179 -19.11 -1.73 -3.50
CA TYR A 179 -19.34 -0.32 -3.15
C TYR A 179 -18.68 0.57 -4.21
N THR A 180 -19.37 1.58 -4.70
CA THR A 180 -18.91 2.47 -5.76
C THR A 180 -18.71 3.91 -5.27
N LYS A 181 -17.62 4.54 -5.72
CA LYS A 181 -17.30 5.93 -5.36
C LYS A 181 -16.56 6.65 -6.49
N ILE A 182 -17.09 7.81 -6.89
CA ILE A 182 -16.35 8.76 -7.75
C ILE A 182 -15.23 9.39 -6.93
N THR A 183 -14.03 9.42 -7.50
CA THR A 183 -12.81 9.93 -6.86
C THR A 183 -12.36 11.27 -7.41
N GLY A 184 -11.55 11.99 -6.63
CA GLY A 184 -10.89 13.22 -7.09
C GLY A 184 -9.85 13.01 -8.20
N ALA A 185 -9.61 11.77 -8.64
CA ALA A 185 -8.76 11.43 -9.78
C ALA A 185 -9.58 11.23 -11.08
N GLN A 186 -10.86 11.62 -11.10
CA GLN A 186 -11.77 11.44 -12.24
C GLN A 186 -11.97 9.96 -12.61
N ARG A 187 -12.11 9.10 -11.60
CA ARG A 187 -12.33 7.65 -11.74
C ARG A 187 -13.45 7.17 -10.84
N ILE A 188 -13.92 5.95 -11.11
CA ILE A 188 -14.89 5.24 -10.27
C ILE A 188 -14.15 4.07 -9.61
N ASP A 189 -14.08 4.12 -8.27
CA ASP A 189 -13.52 3.04 -7.48
C ASP A 189 -14.64 2.06 -7.09
N MET A 190 -14.36 0.77 -7.19
CA MET A 190 -15.21 -0.32 -6.72
C MET A 190 -14.53 -1.04 -5.55
N PHE A 191 -15.20 -1.23 -4.41
CA PHE A 191 -14.64 -1.84 -3.20
C PHE A 191 -15.43 -3.07 -2.75
N GLY A 192 -14.76 -3.99 -2.04
CA GLY A 192 -15.40 -5.17 -1.47
C GLY A 192 -15.27 -6.44 -2.31
N ALA A 193 -14.38 -6.46 -3.30
CA ALA A 193 -14.11 -7.64 -4.11
C ALA A 193 -13.37 -8.69 -3.28
N GLN A 194 -13.82 -9.95 -3.30
CA GLN A 194 -13.07 -11.02 -2.64
C GLN A 194 -11.82 -11.34 -3.47
N LYS A 195 -10.76 -11.87 -2.82
CA LYS A 195 -9.50 -12.22 -3.50
C LYS A 195 -9.73 -13.09 -4.72
N GLN A 196 -10.58 -14.12 -4.57
CA GLN A 196 -10.92 -15.09 -5.59
C GLN A 196 -11.79 -14.55 -6.73
N ASP A 197 -12.52 -13.46 -6.50
CA ASP A 197 -13.40 -12.86 -7.52
C ASP A 197 -12.62 -11.90 -8.44
N LEU A 198 -11.40 -11.49 -8.06
CA LEU A 198 -10.64 -10.48 -8.79
C LEU A 198 -10.37 -10.87 -10.26
N PRO A 199 -9.90 -12.10 -10.59
CA PRO A 199 -9.66 -12.46 -11.99
C PRO A 199 -10.92 -12.35 -12.86
N ASP A 200 -12.08 -12.79 -12.35
CA ASP A 200 -13.35 -12.79 -13.10
C ASP A 200 -13.89 -11.36 -13.28
N ILE A 201 -13.77 -10.52 -12.24
CA ILE A 201 -14.10 -9.09 -12.33
C ILE A 201 -13.26 -8.41 -13.41
N TRP A 202 -11.94 -8.65 -13.40
CA TRP A 202 -11.04 -8.04 -14.37
C TRP A 202 -11.20 -8.61 -15.78
N GLU A 203 -11.58 -9.88 -15.93
CA GLU A 203 -11.92 -10.47 -17.23
C GLU A 203 -13.08 -9.72 -17.90
N GLU A 204 -14.15 -9.42 -17.16
CA GLU A 204 -15.27 -8.61 -17.66
C GLU A 204 -14.84 -7.17 -18.04
N LEU A 205 -13.99 -6.54 -17.22
CA LEU A 205 -13.50 -5.19 -17.48
C LEU A 205 -12.56 -5.14 -18.69
N VAL A 206 -11.63 -6.08 -18.80
CA VAL A 206 -10.67 -6.18 -19.92
C VAL A 206 -11.41 -6.47 -21.22
N ASN A 207 -12.43 -7.34 -21.20
CA ASN A 207 -13.28 -7.60 -22.36
C ASN A 207 -14.03 -6.34 -22.84
N ALA A 208 -14.32 -5.39 -21.94
CA ALA A 208 -14.87 -4.08 -22.27
C ALA A 208 -13.81 -3.01 -22.63
N GLY A 209 -12.54 -3.42 -22.73
CA GLY A 209 -11.42 -2.54 -23.12
C GLY A 209 -10.92 -1.65 -21.99
N PHE A 210 -11.06 -2.05 -20.73
CA PHE A 210 -10.36 -1.41 -19.61
C PHE A 210 -8.99 -2.04 -19.35
N GLU A 211 -8.08 -1.23 -18.81
CA GLU A 211 -6.78 -1.65 -18.29
C GLU A 211 -6.72 -1.35 -16.78
N SER A 212 -5.72 -1.91 -16.09
CA SER A 212 -5.46 -1.61 -14.69
C SER A 212 -5.24 -0.11 -14.45
N GLY A 213 -5.92 0.45 -13.46
CA GLY A 213 -5.69 1.83 -13.02
C GLY A 213 -4.49 2.00 -12.08
N TYR A 214 -3.78 0.91 -11.73
CA TYR A 214 -2.64 0.91 -10.80
C TYR A 214 -2.92 1.62 -9.46
N ALA A 215 -4.18 1.64 -9.03
CA ALA A 215 -4.62 2.32 -7.82
C ALA A 215 -4.04 1.69 -6.54
N TYR A 216 -3.41 0.53 -6.64
CA TYR A 216 -2.74 -0.20 -5.57
C TYR A 216 -1.25 0.13 -5.45
N GLY A 217 -0.61 0.33 -6.60
CA GLY A 217 0.84 0.40 -6.69
C GLY A 217 1.50 1.69 -6.23
N LYS A 218 2.80 1.64 -5.95
CA LYS A 218 3.67 2.82 -5.97
C LYS A 218 4.05 3.14 -7.41
N ALA A 219 3.05 3.58 -8.17
CA ALA A 219 3.13 3.86 -9.60
C ALA A 219 2.48 5.22 -9.93
N LEU A 220 2.48 5.61 -11.21
CA LEU A 220 1.53 6.62 -11.68
C LEU A 220 0.11 6.16 -11.35
N ARG A 221 -0.62 7.02 -10.62
CA ARG A 221 -2.02 6.78 -10.31
C ARG A 221 -2.91 7.30 -11.41
N ALA A 222 -2.92 8.61 -11.65
CA ALA A 222 -3.75 9.26 -12.66
C ALA A 222 -3.13 10.60 -13.07
N VAL A 223 -3.48 11.06 -14.27
CA VAL A 223 -3.24 12.42 -14.74
C VAL A 223 -4.58 13.11 -14.87
N LYS A 224 -4.92 13.96 -13.90
CA LYS A 224 -6.19 14.69 -13.88
C LYS A 224 -6.19 15.78 -14.96
N SER A 225 -7.27 15.95 -15.70
CA SER A 225 -7.41 17.06 -16.66
C SER A 225 -8.69 17.87 -16.44
N CYS A 226 -8.68 19.13 -16.84
CA CYS A 226 -9.93 19.83 -17.13
C CYS A 226 -10.34 19.57 -18.58
N VAL A 227 -11.55 20.00 -18.95
CA VAL A 227 -12.09 19.82 -20.30
C VAL A 227 -11.37 20.62 -21.40
N GLY A 228 -10.39 21.46 -21.04
CA GLY A 228 -9.49 22.14 -21.98
C GLY A 228 -10.19 22.97 -23.05
N THR A 229 -9.52 23.12 -24.20
CA THR A 229 -10.05 23.77 -25.41
C THR A 229 -11.20 23.02 -26.07
N ALA A 230 -11.41 21.74 -25.73
CA ALA A 230 -12.50 20.95 -26.29
C ALA A 230 -13.89 21.48 -25.89
N TRP A 231 -14.02 22.04 -24.68
CA TRP A 231 -15.33 22.50 -24.16
C TRP A 231 -15.29 23.82 -23.39
N CYS A 232 -14.19 24.16 -22.73
CA CYS A 232 -14.16 25.35 -21.89
C CYS A 232 -13.90 26.60 -22.73
N ARG A 233 -14.75 27.62 -22.60
CA ARG A 233 -14.55 28.94 -23.23
C ARG A 233 -13.26 29.66 -22.82
N PHE A 234 -12.61 29.21 -21.74
CA PHE A 234 -11.32 29.73 -21.27
C PHE A 234 -10.15 28.78 -21.57
N GLY A 235 -10.41 27.67 -22.26
CA GLY A 235 -9.36 26.73 -22.64
C GLY A 235 -8.38 27.39 -23.59
N VAL A 236 -7.10 27.37 -23.22
CA VAL A 236 -5.98 27.85 -24.04
C VAL A 236 -5.26 26.67 -24.68
N GLY A 237 -4.99 25.62 -23.90
CA GLY A 237 -4.37 24.39 -24.37
C GLY A 237 -5.31 23.18 -24.30
N ASP A 238 -5.06 22.20 -25.18
CA ASP A 238 -5.68 20.88 -25.10
C ASP A 238 -5.12 20.11 -23.89
N SER A 239 -5.77 20.27 -22.75
CA SER A 239 -5.40 19.57 -21.52
C SER A 239 -5.82 18.10 -21.50
N VAL A 240 -6.87 17.73 -22.24
CA VAL A 240 -7.40 16.37 -22.23
C VAL A 240 -6.44 15.48 -23.01
N GLY A 241 -6.12 15.84 -24.26
CA GLY A 241 -5.19 15.08 -25.10
C GLY A 241 -3.82 14.93 -24.47
N LEU A 242 -3.27 16.01 -23.89
CA LEU A 242 -1.98 15.95 -23.20
C LEU A 242 -2.04 15.10 -21.91
N ALA A 243 -3.12 15.16 -21.13
CA ALA A 243 -3.27 14.30 -19.95
C ALA A 243 -3.34 12.82 -20.31
N ILE A 244 -4.12 12.47 -21.35
CA ILE A 244 -4.20 11.10 -21.88
C ILE A 244 -2.81 10.65 -22.32
N GLN A 245 -2.09 11.47 -23.09
CA GLN A 245 -0.74 11.12 -23.57
C GLN A 245 0.23 10.84 -22.40
N LEU A 246 0.20 11.66 -21.34
CA LEU A 246 1.06 11.45 -20.17
C LEU A 246 0.64 10.22 -19.36
N GLU A 247 -0.67 9.97 -19.22
CA GLU A 247 -1.17 8.80 -18.52
C GLU A 247 -0.84 7.50 -19.26
N GLU A 248 -0.98 7.48 -20.59
CA GLU A 248 -0.59 6.35 -21.44
C GLU A 248 0.92 6.15 -21.49
N ARG A 249 1.71 7.22 -21.40
CA ARG A 249 3.17 7.11 -21.38
C ARG A 249 3.68 6.51 -20.08
N TYR A 250 3.17 6.97 -18.93
CA TYR A 250 3.73 6.59 -17.62
C TYR A 250 2.89 5.55 -16.88
N LYS A 251 1.89 4.92 -17.54
CA LYS A 251 1.24 3.73 -16.99
C LYS A 251 2.29 2.64 -16.71
N SER A 252 2.02 1.81 -15.71
CA SER A 252 2.93 0.83 -15.11
C SER A 252 4.25 1.33 -14.51
N VAL A 253 4.70 2.56 -14.75
CA VAL A 253 5.98 3.06 -14.20
C VAL A 253 5.93 3.04 -12.68
N ARG A 254 6.72 2.13 -12.09
CA ARG A 254 6.91 2.07 -10.64
C ARG A 254 7.95 3.07 -10.17
N ALA A 255 7.74 3.56 -8.97
CA ALA A 255 8.51 4.63 -8.38
C ALA A 255 8.64 4.43 -6.86
N PRO A 256 9.57 5.14 -6.19
CA PRO A 256 9.74 5.07 -4.74
C PRO A 256 8.45 5.31 -3.95
N HIS A 257 7.54 6.10 -4.50
CA HIS A 257 6.19 6.29 -4.01
C HIS A 257 5.21 6.53 -5.18
N LYS A 258 3.89 6.47 -4.91
CA LYS A 258 2.83 6.82 -5.88
C LYS A 258 3.01 8.23 -6.44
N LEU A 259 2.76 8.38 -7.75
CA LEU A 259 2.82 9.62 -8.51
C LEU A 259 1.42 10.06 -8.95
N LYS A 260 1.18 11.36 -9.01
CA LYS A 260 -0.03 11.96 -9.59
C LYS A 260 0.39 13.08 -10.54
N GLY A 261 -0.28 13.14 -11.69
CA GLY A 261 -0.15 14.23 -12.66
C GLY A 261 -1.40 15.12 -12.67
N GLY A 262 -1.25 16.32 -13.24
CA GLY A 262 -2.39 17.19 -13.55
C GLY A 262 -2.11 18.10 -14.73
N VAL A 263 -3.09 18.28 -15.62
CA VAL A 263 -2.98 19.14 -16.80
C VAL A 263 -4.16 20.09 -16.85
N SER A 264 -3.89 21.39 -16.73
CA SER A 264 -4.91 22.44 -16.82
C SER A 264 -4.75 23.22 -18.13
N GLY A 265 -5.83 23.31 -18.90
CA GLY A 265 -5.83 24.05 -20.16
C GLY A 265 -5.77 25.57 -20.02
N CYS A 266 -5.75 26.12 -18.80
CA CYS A 266 -5.52 27.55 -18.52
C CYS A 266 -5.16 27.78 -17.04
N VAL A 267 -4.85 29.03 -16.69
CA VAL A 267 -4.47 29.49 -15.34
C VAL A 267 -5.56 29.31 -14.27
N ARG A 268 -6.81 28.99 -14.64
CA ARG A 268 -7.89 28.68 -13.68
C ARG A 268 -7.72 27.34 -12.97
N GLU A 269 -6.80 26.51 -13.47
CA GLU A 269 -6.23 25.42 -12.68
C GLU A 269 -7.22 24.33 -12.23
N CYS A 270 -8.31 24.09 -12.96
CA CYS A 270 -9.36 23.14 -12.53
C CYS A 270 -8.86 21.68 -12.34
N ALA A 271 -7.69 21.32 -12.87
CA ALA A 271 -7.08 20.01 -12.65
C ALA A 271 -6.25 19.91 -11.36
N GLU A 272 -6.10 21.00 -10.60
CA GLU A 272 -5.26 21.06 -9.39
C GLU A 272 -3.80 20.63 -9.67
N ALA A 273 -3.29 20.91 -10.88
CA ALA A 273 -1.93 20.62 -11.35
C ALA A 273 -0.83 21.04 -10.36
N GLN A 274 -0.97 22.18 -9.67
CA GLN A 274 -0.02 22.66 -8.66
C GLN A 274 -0.07 21.86 -7.35
N SER A 275 -1.01 20.93 -7.18
CA SER A 275 -1.07 20.02 -6.01
C SER A 275 -0.54 18.61 -6.31
N LYS A 276 -0.03 18.38 -7.52
CA LYS A 276 0.38 17.06 -8.02
C LYS A 276 1.91 16.92 -8.07
N ASP A 277 2.40 15.68 -8.16
CA ASP A 277 3.83 15.40 -8.19
C ASP A 277 4.49 16.04 -9.44
N PHE A 278 3.75 16.11 -10.55
CA PHE A 278 4.02 16.98 -11.70
C PHE A 278 2.72 17.60 -12.23
N GLY A 279 2.78 18.84 -12.72
CA GLY A 279 1.62 19.59 -13.18
C GLY A 279 1.94 20.45 -14.39
N LEU A 280 0.99 20.58 -15.30
CA LEU A 280 1.12 21.39 -16.51
C LEU A 280 -0.03 22.41 -16.58
N ILE A 281 0.30 23.66 -16.88
CA ILE A 281 -0.68 24.73 -17.09
C ILE A 281 -0.39 25.41 -18.42
N ALA A 282 -1.39 25.43 -19.30
CA ALA A 282 -1.24 26.04 -20.63
C ALA A 282 -1.07 27.57 -20.53
N THR A 283 -0.23 28.09 -21.41
CA THR A 283 -0.07 29.51 -21.72
C THR A 283 -0.33 29.74 -23.20
N ASP A 284 -0.37 31.00 -23.64
CA ASP A 284 -0.45 31.36 -25.05
C ASP A 284 0.79 30.93 -25.86
N LYS A 285 1.92 30.68 -25.19
CA LYS A 285 3.21 30.31 -25.79
C LYS A 285 3.56 28.83 -25.64
N GLY A 286 2.86 28.08 -24.80
CA GLY A 286 3.17 26.67 -24.54
C GLY A 286 2.62 26.19 -23.20
N TRP A 287 3.47 25.57 -22.38
CA TRP A 287 3.10 24.99 -21.10
C TRP A 287 4.08 25.38 -20.00
N ASN A 288 3.54 25.87 -18.89
CA ASN A 288 4.28 25.98 -17.64
C ASN A 288 4.31 24.61 -16.95
N ILE A 289 5.50 24.16 -16.58
CA ILE A 289 5.74 22.89 -15.90
C ILE A 289 5.97 23.16 -14.41
N PHE A 290 5.20 22.49 -13.57
CA PHE A 290 5.30 22.52 -12.12
C PHE A 290 5.71 21.14 -11.60
N ILE A 291 6.60 21.09 -10.60
CA ILE A 291 7.06 19.83 -10.01
C ILE A 291 7.03 19.84 -8.48
N GLY A 292 6.95 18.66 -7.89
CA GLY A 292 7.14 18.49 -6.46
C GLY A 292 5.95 18.84 -5.59
N GLY A 293 4.73 18.87 -6.14
CA GLY A 293 3.52 19.06 -5.35
C GLY A 293 3.00 17.76 -4.75
N ASN A 294 2.22 17.86 -3.68
CA ASN A 294 1.45 16.73 -3.18
C ASN A 294 0.25 17.17 -2.34
N GLY A 295 -0.86 16.46 -2.47
CA GLY A 295 -1.86 16.35 -1.39
C GLY A 295 -1.43 15.38 -0.28
N GLY A 296 -2.24 15.26 0.77
CA GLY A 296 -2.03 14.33 1.90
C GLY A 296 -1.93 15.05 3.25
N ALA A 297 -1.38 14.36 4.25
CA ALA A 297 -1.27 14.89 5.62
C ALA A 297 -0.43 16.18 5.72
N ASN A 298 0.61 16.30 4.89
CA ASN A 298 1.43 17.50 4.76
C ASN A 298 1.36 17.98 3.31
N PRO A 299 0.30 18.72 2.91
CA PRO A 299 0.15 19.20 1.55
C PRO A 299 1.27 20.19 1.21
N ARG A 300 1.69 20.20 -0.05
CA ARG A 300 2.70 21.14 -0.57
C ARG A 300 2.35 21.47 -2.01
N HIS A 301 2.37 22.76 -2.35
CA HIS A 301 2.25 23.19 -3.74
C HIS A 301 3.53 22.87 -4.51
N ALA A 302 3.35 22.40 -5.73
CA ALA A 302 4.39 22.24 -6.73
C ALA A 302 5.02 23.62 -7.03
N THR A 303 6.27 23.61 -7.42
CA THR A 303 7.02 24.81 -7.75
C THR A 303 7.20 24.90 -9.26
N LEU A 304 7.09 26.12 -9.79
CA LEU A 304 7.32 26.39 -11.21
C LEU A 304 8.75 26.00 -11.59
N PHE A 305 8.86 25.10 -12.56
CA PHE A 305 10.11 24.49 -12.98
C PHE A 305 10.60 25.04 -14.32
N ALA A 306 9.71 25.12 -15.31
CA ALA A 306 9.98 25.67 -16.62
C ALA A 306 8.74 26.41 -17.13
N THR A 307 8.94 27.47 -17.91
CA THR A 307 7.87 28.34 -18.44
C THR A 307 7.77 28.23 -19.95
N ASP A 308 6.56 28.40 -20.48
CA ASP A 308 6.29 28.52 -21.92
C ASP A 308 6.94 27.41 -22.76
N VAL A 309 6.96 26.18 -22.23
CA VAL A 309 7.60 25.05 -22.87
C VAL A 309 6.74 24.59 -24.05
N PRO A 310 7.30 24.47 -25.27
CA PRO A 310 6.54 23.95 -26.41
C PRO A 310 6.13 22.49 -26.15
N PRO A 311 4.93 22.06 -26.60
CA PRO A 311 4.43 20.70 -26.37
C PRO A 311 5.43 19.58 -26.70
N SER A 312 6.23 19.74 -27.75
CA SER A 312 7.26 18.79 -28.19
C SER A 312 8.40 18.54 -27.18
N LYS A 313 8.60 19.45 -26.22
CA LYS A 313 9.65 19.34 -25.18
C LYS A 313 9.12 18.92 -23.81
N VAL A 314 7.80 19.02 -23.58
CA VAL A 314 7.19 18.77 -22.26
C VAL A 314 7.51 17.37 -21.76
N ILE A 315 7.27 16.34 -22.57
CA ILE A 315 7.48 14.95 -22.19
C ILE A 315 8.94 14.69 -21.80
N ARG A 316 9.90 15.24 -22.56
CA ARG A 316 11.34 15.07 -22.26
C ARG A 316 11.71 15.62 -20.89
N ILE A 317 11.16 16.78 -20.52
CA ILE A 317 11.41 17.38 -19.19
C ILE A 317 10.81 16.51 -18.08
N ILE A 318 9.59 16.00 -18.27
CA ILE A 318 8.94 15.10 -17.30
C ILE A 318 9.68 13.77 -17.19
N ASP A 319 10.14 13.18 -18.30
CA ASP A 319 10.94 11.95 -18.30
C ASP A 319 12.20 12.10 -17.44
N ARG A 320 12.96 13.18 -17.67
CA ARG A 320 14.17 13.51 -16.91
C ARG A 320 13.86 13.64 -15.42
N TYR A 321 12.82 14.39 -15.09
CA TYR A 321 12.39 14.61 -13.70
C TYR A 321 12.01 13.30 -12.99
N LEU A 322 11.12 12.52 -13.61
CA LEU A 322 10.63 11.27 -13.02
C LEU A 322 11.75 10.24 -12.90
N MET A 323 12.59 10.08 -13.92
CA MET A 323 13.69 9.12 -13.87
C MET A 323 14.76 9.52 -12.85
N PHE A 324 15.09 10.81 -12.75
CA PHE A 324 16.03 11.29 -11.73
C PHE A 324 15.49 11.09 -10.30
N TYR A 325 14.19 11.33 -10.08
CA TYR A 325 13.50 11.01 -8.84
C TYR A 325 13.53 9.50 -8.53
N ILE A 326 13.21 8.65 -9.51
CA ILE A 326 13.20 7.18 -9.38
C ILE A 326 14.58 6.66 -8.95
N ARG A 327 15.67 7.26 -9.44
CA ARG A 327 17.04 6.89 -9.07
C ARG A 327 17.44 7.35 -7.67
N THR A 328 17.07 8.58 -7.30
CA THR A 328 17.72 9.28 -6.18
C THR A 328 16.88 9.43 -4.91
N ALA A 329 15.56 9.21 -4.95
CA ALA A 329 14.74 9.33 -3.75
C ALA A 329 14.84 8.10 -2.84
N ASP A 330 14.59 8.30 -1.55
CA ASP A 330 14.49 7.20 -0.58
C ASP A 330 13.16 6.43 -0.73
N LYS A 331 13.07 5.24 -0.14
CA LYS A 331 11.87 4.40 -0.13
C LYS A 331 10.68 5.15 0.47
N LEU A 332 9.50 4.99 -0.16
CA LEU A 332 8.25 5.63 0.27
C LEU A 332 8.31 7.16 0.38
N MET A 333 9.27 7.81 -0.30
CA MET A 333 9.43 9.25 -0.29
C MET A 333 8.64 9.91 -1.42
N ARG A 334 7.77 10.87 -1.09
CA ARG A 334 7.09 11.71 -2.10
C ARG A 334 8.07 12.66 -2.77
N THR A 335 7.81 13.02 -4.03
CA THR A 335 8.64 13.94 -4.81
C THR A 335 8.86 15.29 -4.11
N ALA A 336 7.80 15.81 -3.48
CA ALA A 336 7.85 17.02 -2.66
C ALA A 336 8.94 16.96 -1.58
N ARG A 337 8.95 15.89 -0.79
CA ARG A 337 9.90 15.72 0.32
C ARG A 337 11.30 15.44 -0.20
N TRP A 338 11.39 14.70 -1.31
CA TRP A 338 12.65 14.46 -1.98
C TRP A 338 13.31 15.77 -2.42
N ILE A 339 12.58 16.68 -3.10
CA ILE A 339 13.11 17.99 -3.51
C ILE A 339 13.54 18.83 -2.30
N GLU A 340 12.77 18.82 -1.21
CA GLU A 340 13.13 19.56 0.02
C GLU A 340 14.43 19.03 0.67
N SER A 341 14.68 17.72 0.56
CA SER A 341 15.89 17.08 1.08
C SER A 341 17.08 17.11 0.11
N PHE A 342 16.83 17.45 -1.16
CA PHE A 342 17.86 17.45 -2.19
C PHE A 342 18.81 18.63 -2.00
N GLU A 343 20.11 18.37 -2.00
CA GLU A 343 21.10 19.41 -1.80
C GLU A 343 21.07 20.43 -2.96
N GLY A 344 20.98 21.71 -2.62
CA GLY A 344 20.75 22.79 -3.59
C GLY A 344 19.31 22.91 -4.10
N GLY A 345 18.40 22.04 -3.63
CA GLY A 345 16.97 22.12 -3.87
C GLY A 345 16.57 22.17 -5.35
N ILE A 346 15.46 22.87 -5.63
CA ILE A 346 14.92 22.95 -6.99
C ILE A 346 15.83 23.68 -7.97
N GLU A 347 16.62 24.65 -7.53
CA GLU A 347 17.53 25.40 -8.39
C GLU A 347 18.68 24.52 -8.91
N LYS A 348 19.22 23.62 -8.06
CA LYS A 348 20.17 22.61 -8.53
C LYS A 348 19.52 21.62 -9.50
N LEU A 349 18.26 21.22 -9.26
CA LEU A 349 17.53 20.35 -10.18
C LEU A 349 17.31 20.99 -11.56
N LYS A 350 17.06 22.31 -11.63
CA LYS A 350 16.95 23.03 -12.92
C LYS A 350 18.25 22.92 -13.71
N LYS A 351 19.40 23.20 -13.07
CA LYS A 351 20.72 23.08 -13.72
C LYS A 351 20.99 21.67 -14.25
N ILE A 352 20.62 20.65 -13.46
CA ILE A 352 20.84 19.25 -13.86
C ILE A 352 19.92 18.83 -15.01
N LEU A 353 18.62 19.18 -14.96
CA LEU A 353 17.61 18.58 -15.84
C LEU A 353 17.19 19.48 -17.02
N LEU A 354 17.46 20.79 -16.95
CA LEU A 354 17.21 21.75 -18.03
C LEU A 354 18.50 22.13 -18.75
N ASP A 355 19.54 22.47 -18.00
CA ASP A 355 20.84 22.92 -18.55
C ASP A 355 21.82 21.77 -18.80
N ASP A 356 21.45 20.54 -18.42
CA ASP A 356 22.24 19.33 -18.55
C ASP A 356 23.65 19.43 -17.95
N GLU A 357 23.78 20.11 -16.80
CA GLU A 357 25.07 20.40 -16.13
C GLU A 357 25.92 19.14 -15.86
N LEU A 358 25.28 17.96 -15.76
CA LEU A 358 25.95 16.67 -15.53
C LEU A 358 26.04 15.77 -16.77
N GLY A 359 25.51 16.19 -17.92
CA GLY A 359 25.46 15.38 -19.14
C GLY A 359 24.60 14.11 -19.03
N LEU A 360 23.55 14.13 -18.20
CA LEU A 360 22.72 12.97 -17.88
C LEU A 360 21.39 12.93 -18.63
N CYS A 361 20.96 14.03 -19.27
CA CYS A 361 19.61 14.16 -19.80
C CYS A 361 19.29 13.09 -20.87
N ALA A 362 20.21 12.84 -21.80
CA ALA A 362 20.01 11.83 -22.84
C ALA A 362 19.88 10.40 -22.26
N ASP A 363 20.63 10.10 -21.19
CA ASP A 363 20.57 8.79 -20.53
C ASP A 363 19.29 8.61 -19.70
N LEU A 364 18.83 9.68 -19.03
CA LEU A 364 17.55 9.69 -18.33
C LEU A 364 16.39 9.46 -19.31
N GLU A 365 16.40 10.12 -20.47
CA GLU A 365 15.41 9.93 -21.53
C GLU A 365 15.44 8.50 -22.09
N ARG A 366 16.64 7.95 -22.35
CA ARG A 366 16.81 6.58 -22.85
C ARG A 366 16.29 5.54 -21.87
N GLU A 367 16.57 5.72 -20.58
CA GLU A 367 16.09 4.81 -19.54
C GLU A 367 14.58 4.90 -19.35
N MET A 368 14.00 6.10 -19.40
CA MET A 368 12.54 6.23 -19.38
C MET A 368 11.91 5.56 -20.61
N ASN A 369 12.48 5.76 -21.80
CA ASN A 369 12.00 5.10 -23.02
C ASN A 369 12.07 3.58 -22.94
N ALA A 370 13.15 3.02 -22.39
CA ALA A 370 13.25 1.58 -22.15
C ALA A 370 12.17 1.11 -21.17
N LEU A 371 11.99 1.82 -20.05
CA LEU A 371 11.03 1.46 -19.02
C LEU A 371 9.58 1.50 -19.54
N VAL A 372 9.14 2.59 -20.17
CA VAL A 372 7.78 2.69 -20.72
C VAL A 372 7.54 1.70 -21.87
N GLY A 373 8.59 1.33 -22.59
CA GLY A 373 8.54 0.32 -23.65
C GLY A 373 8.30 -1.11 -23.16
N THR A 374 8.46 -1.38 -21.86
CA THR A 374 8.18 -2.70 -21.25
C THR A 374 6.71 -2.89 -20.84
N TYR A 375 5.83 -1.92 -21.13
CA TYR A 375 4.45 -1.97 -20.68
C TYR A 375 3.73 -3.26 -21.08
N SER A 376 3.06 -3.86 -20.09
CA SER A 376 2.08 -4.93 -20.26
C SER A 376 1.01 -4.77 -19.17
N ASP A 377 -0.26 -4.95 -19.53
CA ASP A 377 -1.35 -4.89 -18.56
C ASP A 377 -1.30 -6.11 -17.63
N GLU A 378 -1.09 -5.85 -16.33
CA GLU A 378 -0.86 -6.89 -15.31
C GLU A 378 -2.08 -7.83 -15.17
N TRP A 379 -3.30 -7.30 -15.32
CA TRP A 379 -4.52 -8.10 -15.21
C TRP A 379 -4.77 -8.95 -16.45
N THR A 380 -4.56 -8.41 -17.65
CA THR A 380 -4.60 -9.19 -18.90
C THR A 380 -3.62 -10.36 -18.82
N ALA A 381 -2.42 -10.13 -18.29
CA ALA A 381 -1.40 -11.16 -18.11
C ALA A 381 -1.74 -12.20 -17.02
N VAL A 382 -2.63 -11.87 -16.07
CA VAL A 382 -3.22 -12.83 -15.12
C VAL A 382 -4.31 -13.64 -15.81
N ILE A 383 -5.22 -12.98 -16.54
CA ILE A 383 -6.39 -13.60 -17.17
C ILE A 383 -5.97 -14.64 -18.21
N GLN A 384 -4.90 -14.36 -18.95
CA GLN A 384 -4.38 -15.26 -19.99
C GLN A 384 -3.57 -16.44 -19.44
N ASN A 385 -3.27 -16.47 -18.13
CA ASN A 385 -2.41 -17.50 -17.53
C ASN A 385 -3.14 -18.22 -16.36
N PRO A 386 -3.57 -19.49 -16.56
CA PRO A 386 -4.24 -20.27 -15.53
C PRO A 386 -3.46 -20.41 -14.22
N GLU A 387 -2.13 -20.53 -14.28
CA GLU A 387 -1.28 -20.63 -13.08
C GLU A 387 -1.26 -19.33 -12.27
N ARG A 388 -1.33 -18.17 -12.94
CA ARG A 388 -1.48 -16.88 -12.25
C ARG A 388 -2.88 -16.73 -11.65
N LYS A 389 -3.94 -17.19 -12.32
CA LYS A 389 -5.31 -17.20 -11.76
C LYS A 389 -5.37 -18.00 -10.45
N LYS A 390 -4.68 -19.14 -10.36
CA LYS A 390 -4.65 -19.99 -9.14
C LYS A 390 -4.14 -19.26 -7.89
N GLN A 391 -3.32 -18.22 -8.02
CA GLN A 391 -2.79 -17.42 -6.90
C GLN A 391 -3.88 -16.61 -6.17
N PHE A 392 -5.03 -16.41 -6.81
CA PHE A 392 -6.14 -15.64 -6.26
C PHE A 392 -7.14 -16.47 -5.46
N ARG A 393 -7.01 -17.81 -5.45
CA ARG A 393 -7.86 -18.70 -4.63
C ARG A 393 -7.80 -18.29 -3.15
N GLN A 394 -8.97 -18.24 -2.49
CA GLN A 394 -9.01 -17.99 -1.06
C GLN A 394 -8.31 -19.12 -0.30
N PHE A 395 -8.74 -20.37 -0.57
CA PHE A 395 -8.13 -21.57 0.00
C PHE A 395 -7.70 -22.51 -1.12
N VAL A 396 -6.54 -23.13 -0.97
CA VAL A 396 -6.05 -24.07 -2.00
C VAL A 396 -6.71 -25.45 -1.92
N ASN A 397 -7.29 -25.79 -0.76
CA ASN A 397 -7.85 -27.11 -0.48
C ASN A 397 -9.38 -27.20 -0.55
N THR A 398 -10.08 -26.09 -0.81
CA THR A 398 -11.54 -26.07 -0.95
C THR A 398 -12.02 -24.86 -1.75
N PRO A 399 -13.09 -24.99 -2.56
CA PRO A 399 -13.70 -23.84 -3.25
C PRO A 399 -14.58 -22.99 -2.32
N GLN A 400 -14.83 -23.42 -1.08
CA GLN A 400 -15.69 -22.68 -0.16
C GLN A 400 -15.10 -21.32 0.18
N ALA A 401 -15.89 -20.26 0.07
CA ALA A 401 -15.52 -18.94 0.56
C ALA A 401 -15.79 -18.79 2.06
N ALA A 402 -15.01 -17.95 2.73
CA ALA A 402 -15.27 -17.52 4.10
C ALA A 402 -15.04 -16.01 4.25
N ARG A 403 -15.82 -15.35 5.10
CA ARG A 403 -15.66 -13.91 5.38
C ARG A 403 -15.19 -13.71 6.81
N GLY A 404 -14.26 -12.77 7.01
CA GLY A 404 -13.82 -12.38 8.36
C GLY A 404 -14.66 -11.26 8.98
N MET A 405 -15.58 -10.65 8.22
CA MET A 405 -16.35 -9.49 8.64
C MET A 405 -17.73 -9.46 7.99
N GLU A 406 -18.71 -9.01 8.76
CA GLU A 406 -20.08 -8.80 8.29
C GLU A 406 -20.16 -7.60 7.33
N ARG A 407 -21.15 -7.62 6.43
CA ARG A 407 -21.48 -6.47 5.57
C ARG A 407 -22.72 -5.77 6.10
N VAL A 408 -22.65 -4.46 6.23
CA VAL A 408 -23.78 -3.60 6.58
C VAL A 408 -24.20 -2.78 5.36
N VAL A 409 -25.47 -2.40 5.31
CA VAL A 409 -26.00 -1.50 4.27
C VAL A 409 -26.04 -0.09 4.83
N GLU A 410 -25.34 0.83 4.19
CA GLU A 410 -25.34 2.25 4.54
C GLU A 410 -25.40 3.09 3.28
N ARG A 411 -26.29 4.10 3.26
CA ARG A 411 -26.56 4.95 2.08
C ARG A 411 -26.84 4.13 0.81
N GLY A 412 -27.59 3.03 0.96
CA GLY A 412 -27.97 2.15 -0.14
C GLY A 412 -26.84 1.29 -0.71
N GLN A 413 -25.64 1.30 -0.11
CA GLN A 413 -24.50 0.49 -0.56
C GLN A 413 -24.02 -0.46 0.54
N ARG A 414 -23.42 -1.58 0.16
CA ARG A 414 -22.82 -2.54 1.10
C ARG A 414 -21.42 -2.08 1.47
N ARG A 415 -21.11 -2.02 2.76
CA ARG A 415 -19.75 -1.79 3.28
C ARG A 415 -19.43 -2.80 4.38
N PRO A 416 -18.15 -2.99 4.76
CA PRO A 416 -17.83 -3.83 5.90
C PRO A 416 -18.38 -3.23 7.20
N ALA A 417 -18.66 -4.06 8.21
CA ALA A 417 -18.98 -3.61 9.57
C ALA A 417 -17.83 -2.75 10.13
N ASP A 418 -18.14 -1.92 11.13
CA ASP A 418 -17.12 -1.10 11.76
C ASP A 418 -16.25 -1.92 12.70
N TRP A 419 -14.98 -1.54 12.76
CA TRP A 419 -14.07 -2.02 13.78
C TRP A 419 -14.54 -1.52 15.15
N ALA A 420 -14.38 -2.35 16.17
CA ALA A 420 -14.49 -1.90 17.54
C ALA A 420 -13.49 -0.75 17.78
N LYS A 421 -13.86 0.20 18.66
CA LYS A 421 -12.97 1.31 19.03
C LYS A 421 -11.66 0.82 19.65
N ASP A 422 -11.72 -0.32 20.34
CA ASP A 422 -10.57 -0.98 20.94
C ASP A 422 -10.59 -2.49 20.65
N PHE A 423 -9.42 -3.03 20.32
CA PHE A 423 -9.17 -4.47 20.27
C PHE A 423 -8.15 -4.74 21.37
N GLY A 424 -8.63 -5.29 22.49
CA GLY A 424 -7.76 -5.60 23.62
C GLY A 424 -6.64 -6.60 23.23
N PRO A 425 -5.57 -6.66 24.03
CA PRO A 425 -4.52 -7.68 23.92
C PRO A 425 -5.14 -9.06 23.68
N THR A 426 -4.62 -9.77 22.69
CA THR A 426 -5.17 -11.07 22.29
C THR A 426 -4.01 -12.01 22.02
N ARG A 427 -3.68 -12.80 23.05
CA ARG A 427 -2.72 -13.90 22.97
C ARG A 427 -3.47 -15.19 22.71
N ILE A 428 -3.14 -15.81 21.59
CA ILE A 428 -3.75 -17.07 21.18
C ILE A 428 -2.64 -18.11 21.20
N GLU A 429 -2.78 -19.04 22.13
CA GLU A 429 -1.74 -19.99 22.49
C GLU A 429 -2.24 -21.43 22.30
N ILE A 430 -1.30 -22.35 22.06
CA ILE A 430 -1.63 -23.74 21.76
C ILE A 430 -2.32 -24.43 22.94
N GLU A 431 -2.04 -24.01 24.18
CA GLU A 431 -2.63 -24.52 25.43
C GLU A 431 -4.13 -24.20 25.55
N GLN A 432 -4.67 -23.29 24.74
CA GLN A 432 -6.10 -23.01 24.69
C GLN A 432 -6.89 -24.11 23.96
N ILE A 433 -6.22 -25.00 23.22
CA ILE A 433 -6.83 -26.16 22.58
C ILE A 433 -6.97 -27.27 23.63
N LYS A 434 -8.20 -27.72 23.87
CA LYS A 434 -8.53 -28.68 24.94
C LYS A 434 -7.83 -30.03 24.78
N SER A 435 -7.79 -30.56 23.56
CA SER A 435 -7.19 -31.86 23.27
C SER A 435 -5.66 -31.80 23.39
N PRO A 436 -5.00 -32.70 24.13
CA PRO A 436 -3.55 -32.72 24.24
C PRO A 436 -2.90 -33.05 22.89
N LYS A 437 -1.69 -32.50 22.65
CA LYS A 437 -0.96 -32.66 21.39
C LYS A 437 -0.72 -34.12 20.98
N SER A 438 -0.64 -35.04 21.95
CA SER A 438 -0.51 -36.49 21.72
C SER A 438 -1.70 -37.13 21.01
N GLU A 439 -2.87 -36.49 21.02
CA GLU A 439 -4.08 -36.98 20.34
C GLU A 439 -4.26 -36.41 18.93
N TRP A 440 -3.42 -35.45 18.55
CA TRP A 440 -3.52 -34.76 17.27
C TRP A 440 -3.11 -35.69 16.12
N LYS A 441 -3.69 -35.47 14.95
CA LYS A 441 -3.48 -36.31 13.76
C LYS A 441 -2.92 -35.49 12.62
N TRP A 442 -2.06 -36.13 11.83
CA TRP A 442 -1.59 -35.55 10.58
C TRP A 442 -2.74 -35.48 9.57
N ARG A 443 -3.12 -34.26 9.19
CA ARG A 443 -4.18 -33.99 8.21
C ARG A 443 -3.57 -33.43 6.94
N ARG A 444 -3.94 -33.98 5.79
CA ARG A 444 -3.53 -33.46 4.47
C ARG A 444 -4.23 -32.12 4.24
N MET A 445 -3.46 -31.07 4.01
CA MET A 445 -4.00 -29.70 3.89
C MET A 445 -3.73 -29.04 2.54
N ALA A 446 -2.65 -29.38 1.83
CA ALA A 446 -2.35 -28.83 0.51
C ALA A 446 -1.48 -29.80 -0.31
N SER A 447 -1.36 -29.57 -1.62
CA SER A 447 -0.27 -30.15 -2.41
C SER A 447 0.95 -29.23 -2.39
N VAL A 448 2.13 -29.79 -2.67
CA VAL A 448 3.35 -28.97 -2.84
C VAL A 448 3.20 -28.02 -4.03
N GLU A 449 2.55 -28.43 -5.11
CA GLU A 449 2.29 -27.59 -6.29
C GLU A 449 1.45 -26.34 -5.96
N ASP A 450 0.50 -26.45 -5.03
CA ASP A 450 -0.31 -25.30 -4.59
C ASP A 450 0.54 -24.15 -4.02
N MET A 451 1.72 -24.46 -3.50
CA MET A 451 2.63 -23.48 -2.93
C MET A 451 3.40 -22.70 -4.00
N LEU A 452 3.34 -23.10 -5.28
CA LEU A 452 4.17 -22.57 -6.35
C LEU A 452 5.65 -22.48 -5.91
N PRO A 453 6.26 -23.61 -5.51
CA PRO A 453 7.55 -23.61 -4.85
C PRO A 453 8.62 -23.00 -5.74
N SER A 454 9.57 -22.33 -5.09
CA SER A 454 10.73 -21.71 -5.72
C SER A 454 11.92 -21.92 -4.81
N ASP A 455 13.08 -22.22 -5.39
CA ASP A 455 14.33 -22.34 -4.64
C ASP A 455 14.88 -20.98 -4.19
N LEU A 456 14.33 -19.90 -4.72
CA LEU A 456 14.83 -18.53 -4.54
C LEU A 456 13.85 -17.62 -3.79
N ALA A 457 12.57 -17.95 -3.76
CA ALA A 457 11.55 -17.12 -3.16
C ALA A 457 10.67 -17.91 -2.20
N THR A 458 10.28 -17.25 -1.11
CA THR A 458 9.28 -17.79 -0.20
C THR A 458 7.94 -17.95 -0.92
N SER A 459 6.99 -18.66 -0.34
CA SER A 459 5.60 -18.64 -0.79
C SER A 459 4.65 -18.92 0.36
N SER A 460 3.37 -18.65 0.15
CA SER A 460 2.36 -18.90 1.18
C SER A 460 0.96 -19.02 0.60
N VAL A 461 0.14 -19.81 1.27
CA VAL A 461 -1.25 -20.09 0.92
C VAL A 461 -2.10 -20.18 2.18
N ALA A 462 -3.39 -19.91 2.04
CA ALA A 462 -4.37 -20.23 3.08
C ALA A 462 -5.05 -21.57 2.78
N VAL A 463 -5.41 -22.28 3.85
CA VAL A 463 -6.18 -23.53 3.82
C VAL A 463 -7.32 -23.45 4.84
N LYS A 464 -8.37 -24.25 4.62
CA LYS A 464 -9.52 -24.33 5.53
C LYS A 464 -9.61 -25.72 6.17
N TYR A 465 -9.82 -25.78 7.48
CA TYR A 465 -10.06 -27.00 8.25
C TYR A 465 -11.28 -26.76 9.15
N GLY A 466 -12.44 -27.33 8.80
CA GLY A 466 -13.70 -27.04 9.49
C GLY A 466 -14.13 -25.58 9.30
N GLY A 467 -14.44 -24.90 10.40
CA GLY A 467 -14.69 -23.47 10.47
C GLY A 467 -13.40 -22.63 10.56
N THR A 468 -12.24 -23.25 10.71
CA THR A 468 -10.95 -22.59 10.94
C THR A 468 -10.16 -22.36 9.65
N GLN A 469 -9.49 -21.20 9.58
CA GLN A 469 -8.58 -20.86 8.50
C GLN A 469 -7.14 -20.90 9.02
N LEU A 470 -6.25 -21.54 8.27
CA LEU A 470 -4.82 -21.68 8.57
C LEU A 470 -3.99 -21.12 7.41
N ALA A 471 -2.75 -20.75 7.71
CA ALA A 471 -1.76 -20.28 6.74
C ALA A 471 -0.61 -21.29 6.68
N ILE A 472 -0.16 -21.62 5.48
CA ILE A 472 1.05 -22.42 5.24
C ILE A 472 2.05 -21.53 4.52
N PHE A 473 3.31 -21.59 4.95
CA PHE A 473 4.42 -20.84 4.40
C PHE A 473 5.51 -21.82 3.96
N HIS A 474 6.11 -21.57 2.80
CA HIS A 474 7.31 -22.26 2.34
C HIS A 474 8.48 -21.28 2.35
N VAL A 475 9.59 -21.73 2.93
CA VAL A 475 10.84 -20.97 2.98
C VAL A 475 11.93 -21.81 2.32
N PRO A 476 12.55 -21.32 1.23
CA PRO A 476 13.56 -22.07 0.51
C PRO A 476 14.68 -22.49 1.44
N ASN A 477 15.07 -23.78 1.37
CA ASN A 477 16.11 -24.39 2.20
C ASN A 477 15.82 -24.41 3.72
N ARG A 478 14.62 -24.02 4.16
CA ARG A 478 14.19 -24.10 5.57
C ARG A 478 12.89 -24.88 5.77
N GLY A 479 12.21 -25.25 4.69
CA GLY A 479 11.03 -26.11 4.72
C GLY A 479 9.73 -25.34 4.88
N TYR A 480 8.75 -25.99 5.51
CA TYR A 480 7.39 -25.45 5.66
C TYR A 480 7.09 -25.07 7.10
N TYR A 481 6.27 -24.04 7.23
CA TYR A 481 5.74 -23.55 8.49
C TYR A 481 4.23 -23.40 8.36
N ALA A 482 3.50 -23.53 9.46
CA ALA A 482 2.07 -23.29 9.46
C ALA A 482 1.63 -22.56 10.72
N THR A 483 0.65 -21.68 10.55
CA THR A 483 0.06 -20.90 11.63
C THR A 483 -1.45 -20.80 11.46
N GLN A 484 -2.14 -20.24 12.45
CA GLN A 484 -3.47 -19.67 12.19
C GLN A 484 -3.41 -18.60 11.08
N GLN A 485 -4.50 -18.42 10.33
CA GLN A 485 -4.59 -17.39 9.29
C GLN A 485 -4.93 -15.99 9.85
N MET A 486 -5.57 -15.95 11.02
CA MET A 486 -6.05 -14.72 11.64
C MET A 486 -4.92 -13.99 12.38
N CYS A 487 -4.71 -12.72 12.05
CA CYS A 487 -3.96 -11.79 12.88
C CYS A 487 -4.84 -11.33 14.07
N PRO A 488 -4.43 -11.58 15.32
CA PRO A 488 -5.24 -11.29 16.51
C PRO A 488 -5.46 -9.80 16.76
N HIS A 489 -4.58 -8.92 16.26
CA HIS A 489 -4.66 -7.47 16.49
C HIS A 489 -5.99 -6.83 16.09
N LYS A 490 -6.52 -7.15 14.90
CA LYS A 490 -7.86 -6.69 14.47
C LYS A 490 -8.70 -7.81 13.85
N ARG A 491 -8.42 -9.05 14.26
CA ARG A 491 -9.12 -10.26 13.83
C ARG A 491 -9.19 -10.40 12.30
N ALA A 492 -8.09 -10.02 11.63
CA ALA A 492 -8.02 -10.00 10.17
C ALA A 492 -7.41 -11.32 9.65
N PHE A 493 -8.13 -12.03 8.79
CA PHE A 493 -7.75 -13.33 8.23
C PHE A 493 -6.82 -13.18 7.01
N VAL A 494 -5.58 -12.73 7.24
CA VAL A 494 -4.68 -12.23 6.19
C VAL A 494 -3.21 -12.65 6.37
N LEU A 495 -2.87 -13.57 7.27
CA LEU A 495 -1.46 -13.88 7.53
C LEU A 495 -0.75 -14.53 6.33
N ASP A 496 -1.43 -15.32 5.49
CA ASP A 496 -0.87 -15.82 4.22
C ASP A 496 -0.40 -14.70 3.28
N HIS A 497 -1.01 -13.50 3.34
CA HIS A 497 -0.61 -12.34 2.52
C HIS A 497 0.63 -11.61 3.06
N GLY A 498 1.11 -12.00 4.25
CA GLY A 498 2.21 -11.36 4.93
C GLY A 498 3.55 -11.56 4.24
N ILE A 499 4.48 -10.64 4.52
CA ILE A 499 5.86 -10.77 4.08
C ILE A 499 6.59 -11.67 5.07
N ILE A 500 7.17 -12.76 4.58
CA ILE A 500 8.05 -13.62 5.36
C ILE A 500 9.43 -12.94 5.45
N GLY A 501 10.00 -12.82 6.63
CA GLY A 501 11.32 -12.25 6.86
C GLY A 501 12.08 -13.02 7.93
N ASP A 502 13.30 -12.57 8.22
CA ASP A 502 14.09 -13.08 9.34
C ASP A 502 14.65 -11.96 10.24
N ASP A 503 14.77 -12.28 11.51
CA ASP A 503 15.36 -11.39 12.51
C ASP A 503 16.91 -11.44 12.46
N VAL A 504 17.56 -10.69 13.35
CA VAL A 504 19.04 -10.65 13.43
C VAL A 504 19.68 -12.00 13.79
N LYS A 505 18.90 -12.92 14.39
CA LYS A 505 19.34 -14.27 14.76
C LYS A 505 19.01 -15.29 13.66
N GLY A 506 18.32 -14.86 12.59
CA GLY A 506 17.88 -15.73 11.50
C GLY A 506 16.55 -16.44 11.77
N ASN A 507 15.85 -16.15 12.87
CA ASN A 507 14.54 -16.75 13.13
C ASN A 507 13.51 -16.19 12.15
N VAL A 508 12.67 -17.08 11.61
CA VAL A 508 11.70 -16.71 10.58
C VAL A 508 10.44 -16.13 11.23
N TYR A 509 9.89 -15.10 10.62
CA TYR A 509 8.59 -14.53 11.00
C TYR A 509 7.75 -14.15 9.78
N VAL A 510 6.45 -13.99 10.00
CA VAL A 510 5.54 -13.36 9.05
C VAL A 510 5.12 -11.97 9.55
N SER A 511 5.27 -10.96 8.71
CA SER A 511 4.76 -9.61 8.97
C SER A 511 3.32 -9.50 8.48
N CYS A 512 2.38 -9.25 9.40
CA CYS A 512 0.97 -9.04 9.08
C CYS A 512 0.84 -7.95 8.01
N PRO A 513 0.18 -8.22 6.87
CA PRO A 513 0.12 -7.29 5.74
C PRO A 513 -0.55 -5.95 6.10
N MET A 514 -1.56 -6.00 6.97
CA MET A 514 -2.39 -4.84 7.33
C MET A 514 -1.80 -4.01 8.47
N HIS A 515 -1.17 -4.66 9.45
CA HIS A 515 -0.83 -4.03 10.73
C HIS A 515 0.66 -4.09 11.10
N LYS A 516 1.48 -4.79 10.30
CA LYS A 516 2.93 -4.95 10.49
C LYS A 516 3.30 -5.48 11.90
N LYS A 517 2.44 -6.34 12.46
CA LYS A 517 2.77 -7.21 13.59
C LYS A 517 3.58 -8.40 13.06
N ASN A 518 4.72 -8.66 13.67
CA ASN A 518 5.68 -9.63 13.15
C ASN A 518 5.65 -10.87 14.05
N PHE A 519 5.11 -11.99 13.56
CA PHE A 519 4.94 -13.21 14.36
C PHE A 519 5.94 -14.28 13.94
N HIS A 520 6.68 -14.84 14.90
CA HIS A 520 7.55 -15.98 14.62
C HIS A 520 6.78 -17.17 14.07
N LEU A 521 7.33 -17.81 13.04
CA LEU A 521 6.70 -18.98 12.44
C LEU A 521 6.92 -20.26 13.25
N ASP A 522 7.91 -20.28 14.14
CA ASP A 522 8.18 -21.41 15.03
C ASP A 522 7.36 -21.34 16.32
N THR A 523 7.41 -20.18 17.01
CA THR A 523 6.85 -20.02 18.36
C THR A 523 5.54 -19.26 18.39
N GLY A 524 5.19 -18.52 17.33
CA GLY A 524 3.99 -17.69 17.30
C GLY A 524 4.08 -16.38 18.07
N ALA A 525 5.18 -16.13 18.79
CA ALA A 525 5.40 -14.90 19.53
C ALA A 525 5.50 -13.68 18.60
N CYS A 526 4.90 -12.57 19.00
CA CYS A 526 4.97 -11.31 18.27
C CYS A 526 6.23 -10.52 18.66
N LEU A 527 7.12 -10.33 17.70
CA LEU A 527 8.43 -9.67 17.85
C LEU A 527 8.39 -8.21 18.28
N ASN A 528 7.29 -7.52 18.00
CA ASN A 528 7.21 -6.07 18.15
C ASN A 528 6.02 -5.61 19.00
N ASP A 529 5.30 -6.54 19.62
CA ASP A 529 4.23 -6.26 20.56
C ASP A 529 3.84 -7.51 21.34
N ASP A 530 4.27 -7.59 22.59
CA ASP A 530 4.03 -8.74 23.46
C ASP A 530 2.54 -8.95 23.78
N ASP A 531 1.65 -7.99 23.49
CA ASP A 531 0.20 -8.14 23.70
C ASP A 531 -0.45 -9.16 22.74
N TYR A 532 0.30 -9.70 21.77
CA TYR A 532 -0.21 -10.58 20.74
C TYR A 532 0.66 -11.82 20.54
N SER A 533 0.01 -12.93 20.22
CA SER A 533 0.64 -14.19 19.80
C SER A 533 -0.32 -14.97 18.91
N ILE A 534 0.23 -15.92 18.16
CA ILE A 534 -0.53 -16.81 17.27
C ILE A 534 -0.14 -18.26 17.52
N ILE A 535 -1.04 -19.19 17.17
CA ILE A 535 -0.73 -20.62 17.20
C ILE A 535 0.08 -21.01 15.96
N THR A 536 1.14 -21.78 16.16
CA THR A 536 1.93 -22.47 15.12
C THR A 536 1.61 -23.96 15.14
N PHE A 537 1.72 -24.61 13.98
CA PHE A 537 1.42 -26.03 13.81
C PHE A 537 2.61 -26.75 13.18
N GLU A 538 2.84 -28.00 13.60
CA GLU A 538 3.86 -28.83 12.97
C GLU A 538 3.44 -29.18 11.53
N VAL A 539 4.42 -29.15 10.63
CA VAL A 539 4.25 -29.40 9.21
C VAL A 539 5.16 -30.53 8.79
N LYS A 540 4.66 -31.44 7.96
CA LYS A 540 5.48 -32.39 7.22
C LYS A 540 5.09 -32.43 5.74
N GLU A 541 6.07 -32.62 4.89
CA GLU A 541 5.87 -32.97 3.48
C GLU A 541 6.00 -34.49 3.33
N GLU A 542 5.02 -35.12 2.68
CA GLU A 542 5.03 -36.55 2.40
C GLU A 542 4.32 -36.82 1.07
N ASN A 543 4.99 -37.51 0.14
CA ASN A 543 4.44 -37.89 -1.18
C ASN A 543 3.84 -36.72 -2.00
N GLY A 544 4.50 -35.55 -1.99
CA GLY A 544 4.04 -34.36 -2.71
C GLY A 544 2.86 -33.62 -2.06
N TYR A 545 2.51 -33.97 -0.83
CA TYR A 545 1.46 -33.33 -0.05
C TYR A 545 1.99 -32.73 1.26
N ILE A 546 1.35 -31.66 1.69
CA ILE A 546 1.65 -30.96 2.93
C ILE A 546 0.62 -31.38 3.98
N TYR A 547 1.11 -31.91 5.09
CA TYR A 547 0.31 -32.33 6.23
C TYR A 547 0.58 -31.42 7.43
N LEU A 548 -0.49 -31.09 8.15
CA LEU A 548 -0.41 -30.38 9.42
C LEU A 548 -0.81 -31.32 10.56
N LEU A 549 -0.10 -31.26 11.69
CA LEU A 549 -0.52 -31.95 12.91
C LEU A 549 -1.61 -31.11 13.58
N LEU A 550 -2.86 -31.59 13.52
CA LEU A 550 -4.03 -30.83 13.97
C LEU A 550 -4.90 -31.66 14.94
N PRO A 551 -5.57 -30.99 15.90
CA PRO A 551 -6.57 -31.64 16.75
C PRO A 551 -7.82 -32.03 15.95
N GLU A 552 -8.82 -32.59 16.62
CA GLU A 552 -10.15 -32.75 16.02
C GLU A 552 -10.78 -31.37 15.71
N LEU A 553 -11.64 -31.34 14.71
CA LEU A 553 -12.20 -30.10 14.13
C LEU A 553 -12.88 -29.22 15.18
N GLN A 554 -13.65 -29.83 16.10
CA GLN A 554 -14.41 -29.10 17.10
C GLN A 554 -13.48 -28.33 18.05
N ASP A 555 -12.39 -28.96 18.51
CA ASP A 555 -11.44 -28.35 19.45
C ASP A 555 -10.72 -27.16 18.81
N LEU A 556 -10.38 -27.25 17.52
CA LEU A 556 -9.75 -26.14 16.82
C LEU A 556 -10.74 -25.00 16.57
N ASP A 557 -11.96 -25.32 16.13
CA ASP A 557 -12.99 -24.32 15.81
C ASP A 557 -13.44 -23.54 17.06
N GLU A 558 -13.45 -24.18 18.24
CA GLU A 558 -13.70 -23.49 19.51
C GLU A 558 -12.66 -22.39 19.79
N VAL A 559 -11.41 -22.56 19.35
CA VAL A 559 -10.34 -21.59 19.58
C VAL A 559 -10.22 -20.60 18.44
N LEU A 560 -10.13 -21.07 17.19
CA LEU A 560 -9.75 -20.33 15.99
C LEU A 560 -10.86 -20.22 14.93
N GLY A 561 -12.05 -20.76 15.19
CA GLY A 561 -13.16 -20.77 14.24
C GLY A 561 -13.49 -19.38 13.70
N THR A 562 -13.68 -19.27 12.38
CA THR A 562 -13.93 -17.99 11.70
C THR A 562 -15.14 -17.27 12.29
N GLU A 563 -16.23 -17.99 12.56
CA GLU A 563 -17.48 -17.45 13.11
C GLU A 563 -17.31 -16.81 14.50
N LYS A 564 -16.40 -17.34 15.32
CA LYS A 564 -16.09 -16.83 16.67
C LYS A 564 -15.41 -15.47 16.59
N TRP A 565 -14.49 -15.31 15.63
CA TRP A 565 -13.67 -14.11 15.50
C TRP A 565 -14.20 -13.11 14.48
N MET A 566 -15.25 -13.46 13.73
CA MET A 566 -15.88 -12.59 12.74
C MET A 566 -16.28 -11.25 13.39
N VAL A 567 -15.89 -10.15 12.74
CA VAL A 567 -16.30 -8.82 13.18
C VAL A 567 -17.76 -8.58 12.76
N ARG A 568 -18.65 -8.47 13.76
CA ARG A 568 -20.11 -8.30 13.59
C ARG A 568 -20.54 -6.85 13.83
N ALA A 569 -21.59 -6.41 13.16
CA ALA A 569 -22.13 -5.05 13.26
C ALA A 569 -22.62 -4.70 14.68
N ALA A 570 -23.25 -5.67 15.37
CA ALA A 570 -23.72 -5.47 16.74
C ALA A 570 -22.59 -5.14 17.74
N ALA A 571 -21.38 -5.68 17.51
CA ALA A 571 -20.21 -5.40 18.35
C ALA A 571 -19.69 -3.96 18.17
N SER A 572 -19.98 -3.31 17.04
CA SER A 572 -19.70 -1.89 16.82
C SER A 572 -20.81 -0.96 17.33
N GLN A 573 -22.06 -1.44 17.40
CA GLN A 573 -23.25 -0.65 17.76
C GLN A 573 -23.47 -0.44 19.27
N GLY A 574 -22.83 -1.24 20.14
CA GLY A 574 -22.96 -1.09 21.60
C GLY A 574 -22.58 0.28 22.17
N TYR A 575 -22.06 1.20 21.34
CA TYR A 575 -21.69 2.56 21.70
C TYR A 575 -22.14 3.64 20.69
N GLU A 576 -22.90 3.31 19.63
CA GLU A 576 -23.42 4.33 18.69
C GLU A 576 -24.43 5.29 19.35
N ALA A 577 -24.96 4.94 20.53
CA ALA A 577 -25.80 5.84 21.32
C ALA A 577 -25.06 7.06 21.89
N VAL A 578 -23.72 7.14 21.78
CA VAL A 578 -22.96 8.27 22.32
C VAL A 578 -21.84 8.72 21.35
N GLY A 579 -22.15 9.69 20.49
CA GLY A 579 -21.18 10.74 20.16
C GLY A 579 -20.64 10.89 18.74
N ALA A 580 -21.20 10.28 17.70
CA ALA A 580 -20.70 10.50 16.32
C ALA A 580 -21.75 10.77 15.23
N THR A 581 -23.04 10.69 15.55
CA THR A 581 -24.14 10.86 14.57
C THR A 581 -24.87 12.19 14.68
N GLN A 582 -24.53 13.06 15.63
CA GLN A 582 -25.06 14.42 15.70
C GLN A 582 -24.04 15.43 15.17
N VAL A 583 -24.35 16.03 14.03
CA VAL A 583 -23.69 17.26 13.59
C VAL A 583 -24.33 18.39 14.39
N GLU A 584 -23.64 18.86 15.43
CA GLU A 584 -24.04 20.08 16.12
C GLU A 584 -23.70 21.28 15.23
N LEU A 585 -24.73 21.95 14.72
CA LEU A 585 -24.58 23.23 14.05
C LEU A 585 -24.31 24.28 15.13
N VAL A 586 -23.05 24.70 15.22
CA VAL A 586 -22.62 25.76 16.13
C VAL A 586 -22.74 27.09 15.41
N GLY A 587 -23.44 28.05 16.01
CA GLY A 587 -23.54 29.40 15.48
C GLY A 587 -22.20 30.15 15.44
N PRO A 588 -22.09 31.29 14.75
CA PRO A 588 -20.87 32.10 14.68
C PRO A 588 -20.34 32.57 16.04
N ASP A 589 -21.19 32.57 17.08
CA ASP A 589 -20.89 32.92 18.46
C ASP A 589 -20.38 31.72 19.30
N GLY A 590 -20.23 30.55 18.70
CA GLY A 590 -19.71 29.35 19.37
C GLY A 590 -20.73 28.63 20.25
N ARG A 591 -22.02 29.01 20.22
CA ARG A 591 -23.06 28.36 21.02
C ARG A 591 -23.72 27.22 20.23
N VAL A 592 -23.81 26.07 20.87
CA VAL A 592 -24.60 24.93 20.40
C VAL A 592 -26.07 25.24 20.68
N GLN A 593 -26.91 25.31 19.65
CA GLN A 593 -28.35 25.37 19.86
C GLN A 593 -28.83 23.98 20.29
N SER A 594 -29.05 23.79 21.60
CA SER A 594 -29.77 22.61 22.07
C SER A 594 -31.19 22.69 21.55
N GLY A 595 -31.58 21.72 20.73
CA GLY A 595 -32.90 21.66 20.12
C GLY A 595 -34.00 21.85 21.15
N CYS A 596 -34.91 22.80 20.87
CA CYS A 596 -36.10 23.01 21.68
C CYS A 596 -36.98 21.76 21.67
N THR A 597 -37.15 21.14 22.84
CA THR A 597 -38.28 20.29 23.16
C THR A 597 -39.44 21.16 23.63
N GLY A 598 -40.50 21.29 22.83
CA GLY A 598 -41.83 21.75 23.27
C GLY A 598 -42.08 23.27 23.23
N ASP A 599 -43.08 23.65 22.45
CA ASP A 599 -43.98 24.80 22.54
C ASP A 599 -43.40 26.22 22.72
N SER A 600 -43.02 26.84 21.59
CA SER A 600 -43.51 28.17 21.17
C SER A 600 -42.79 28.63 19.90
N CYS A 601 -43.39 28.38 18.73
CA CYS A 601 -42.95 28.98 17.48
C CYS A 601 -43.59 30.37 17.33
N GLY A 602 -42.80 31.43 17.43
CA GLY A 602 -43.29 32.78 17.19
C GLY A 602 -42.23 33.87 17.34
N GLY A 603 -41.36 34.02 16.35
CA GLY A 603 -40.46 35.17 16.26
C GLY A 603 -39.78 35.22 14.89
N LYS A 604 -40.10 36.25 14.10
CA LYS A 604 -39.55 36.51 12.77
C LYS A 604 -38.02 36.65 12.83
N LEU A 605 -37.31 35.97 11.93
CA LEU A 605 -35.94 36.31 11.57
C LEU A 605 -36.01 37.29 10.40
N ASP A 606 -35.68 38.56 10.67
CA ASP A 606 -35.27 39.51 9.64
C ASP A 606 -33.80 39.22 9.30
N TRP A 607 -33.52 39.15 8.00
CA TRP A 607 -32.21 38.89 7.38
C TRP A 607 -31.22 40.04 7.52
#